data_AF-A0A060BY03-F1
#
_entry.id   AF-A0A060BY03-F1
#
_cell.length_a   1.000
_cell.length_b   1.000
_cell.length_c   1.000
_cell.angle_alpha   90.00
_cell.angle_beta   90.00
_cell.angle_gamma   90.00
#
_symmetry.space_group_name_H-M   'P 1'
#
loop_
_entity.id
_entity.type
_entity.pdbx_description
1 polymer ?
#
loop_
_entity_poly.entity_id
_entity_poly.type
_entity_poly.pdbx_seq_one_letter_code
_entity_poly.pdbx_strand_id
1 'polypeptide(L)'
;DALAAQVRPLLNGNGGPIIAVQVENEYGSYGNDHAYMRANRAMFERAGFGKALLFTSDGADMLANGTLPDTLAVVNFAPGEAKGAFEKLARFRPGQPQMVGEYWAGWFDHWGREARSHRCRATGRGAGAGSCARATRPTCTCSSVAPASAS
;
A
#
# COMPACT_ATOMS: atom_id res chain seq x y z
N ASP A 1 -20.20 -16.92 2.64
CA ASP A 1 -21.51 -16.55 3.22
C ASP A 1 -21.45 -16.02 4.65
N ALA A 2 -20.82 -16.71 5.60
CA ALA A 2 -20.78 -16.25 7.00
C ALA A 2 -20.21 -14.83 7.19
N LEU A 3 -19.06 -14.52 6.57
CA LEU A 3 -18.48 -13.17 6.61
C LEU A 3 -19.41 -12.14 5.99
N ALA A 4 -20.02 -12.48 4.85
CA ALA A 4 -20.91 -11.57 4.13
C ALA A 4 -22.13 -11.20 4.97
N ALA A 5 -22.70 -12.14 5.73
CA ALA A 5 -23.82 -11.86 6.61
C ALA A 5 -23.49 -10.77 7.65
N GLN A 6 -22.26 -10.76 8.17
CA GLN A 6 -21.80 -9.77 9.14
C GLN A 6 -21.47 -8.42 8.49
N VAL A 7 -20.87 -8.44 7.30
CA VAL A 7 -20.29 -7.23 6.69
C VAL A 7 -21.26 -6.51 5.74
N ARG A 8 -22.19 -7.22 5.09
CA ARG A 8 -23.14 -6.62 4.13
C ARG A 8 -23.89 -5.39 4.66
N PRO A 9 -24.43 -5.37 5.89
CA PRO A 9 -25.13 -4.18 6.41
C PRO A 9 -24.22 -2.95 6.52
N LEU A 10 -22.89 -3.15 6.58
CA LEU A 10 -21.90 -2.09 6.73
C LEU A 10 -21.38 -1.55 5.40
N LEU A 11 -21.79 -2.12 4.25
CA LEU A 11 -21.41 -1.61 2.93
C LEU A 11 -22.08 -0.26 2.65
N ASN A 12 -21.36 0.66 2.01
CA ASN A 12 -21.87 1.99 1.70
C ASN A 12 -23.12 1.97 0.81
N GLY A 13 -23.22 1.05 -0.14
CA GLY A 13 -24.43 0.83 -0.93
C GLY A 13 -25.64 0.33 -0.12
N ASN A 14 -25.45 -0.04 1.15
CA ASN A 14 -26.48 -0.38 2.12
C ASN A 14 -26.57 0.67 3.27
N GLY A 15 -25.90 1.82 3.15
CA GLY A 15 -25.90 2.90 4.14
C GLY A 15 -24.81 2.82 5.21
N GLY A 16 -23.88 1.87 5.12
CA GLY A 16 -22.78 1.71 6.08
C GLY A 16 -21.46 2.42 5.70
N PRO A 17 -20.41 2.27 6.52
CA PRO A 17 -19.15 3.00 6.33
C PRO A 17 -18.16 2.36 5.34
N ILE A 18 -18.36 1.12 4.90
CA ILE A 18 -17.39 0.40 4.06
C ILE A 18 -17.56 0.81 2.60
N ILE A 19 -16.59 1.57 2.08
CA ILE A 19 -16.64 2.16 0.73
C ILE A 19 -16.00 1.30 -0.37
N ALA A 20 -15.06 0.43 -0.01
CA ALA A 20 -14.33 -0.42 -0.94
C ALA A 20 -13.94 -1.75 -0.30
N VAL A 21 -13.78 -2.79 -1.12
CA VAL A 21 -13.42 -4.15 -0.71
C VAL A 21 -12.38 -4.71 -1.69
N GLN A 22 -11.28 -5.21 -1.15
CA GLN A 22 -10.21 -5.81 -1.96
C GLN A 22 -10.58 -7.24 -2.37
N VAL A 23 -10.38 -7.57 -3.64
CA VAL A 23 -10.47 -8.92 -4.19
C VAL A 23 -9.06 -9.47 -4.32
N GLU A 24 -8.79 -10.61 -3.66
CA GLU A 24 -7.45 -11.18 -3.53
C GLU A 24 -6.43 -10.24 -2.85
N ASN A 25 -5.18 -10.69 -2.67
CA ASN A 25 -4.10 -9.86 -2.16
C ASN A 25 -2.78 -10.14 -2.88
N GLU A 26 -2.25 -9.14 -3.59
CA GLU A 26 -0.96 -9.20 -4.30
C GLU A 26 -0.78 -10.49 -5.12
N TYR A 27 -1.86 -10.93 -5.76
CA TYR A 27 -1.89 -12.22 -6.43
C TYR A 27 -0.84 -12.31 -7.55
N GLY A 28 -0.49 -11.19 -8.18
CA GLY A 28 0.53 -11.16 -9.22
C GLY A 28 1.93 -11.54 -8.72
N SER A 29 2.19 -11.42 -7.41
CA SER A 29 3.41 -11.90 -6.74
C SER A 29 3.42 -13.41 -6.52
N TYR A 30 2.25 -14.06 -6.60
CA TYR A 30 2.08 -15.50 -6.42
C TYR A 30 1.93 -16.24 -7.76
N GLY A 31 1.09 -15.73 -8.67
CA GLY A 31 0.77 -16.38 -9.93
C GLY A 31 0.03 -15.47 -10.90
N ASN A 32 -0.53 -16.03 -11.96
CA ASN A 32 -1.22 -15.30 -13.04
C ASN A 32 -2.48 -16.00 -13.56
N ASP A 33 -3.10 -16.86 -12.74
CA ASP A 33 -4.35 -17.53 -13.09
C ASP A 33 -5.54 -16.55 -13.01
N HIS A 34 -5.87 -15.95 -14.15
CA HIS A 34 -7.03 -15.06 -14.25
C HIS A 34 -8.38 -15.79 -14.14
N ALA A 35 -8.44 -17.12 -14.31
CA ALA A 35 -9.67 -17.88 -14.08
C ALA A 35 -9.96 -17.96 -12.57
N TYR A 36 -8.92 -18.19 -11.76
CA TYR A 36 -8.98 -18.07 -10.31
C TYR A 36 -9.44 -16.68 -9.87
N MET A 37 -8.80 -15.62 -10.38
CA MET A 37 -9.16 -14.23 -10.05
C MET A 37 -10.63 -13.92 -10.38
N ARG A 38 -11.12 -14.33 -11.56
CA ARG A 38 -12.54 -14.17 -11.94
C ARG A 38 -13.47 -14.92 -10.99
N ALA A 39 -13.11 -16.15 -10.62
CA ALA A 39 -13.91 -16.94 -9.68
C ALA A 39 -13.98 -16.25 -8.30
N ASN A 40 -12.86 -15.71 -7.81
CA ASN A 40 -12.80 -14.98 -6.54
C ASN A 40 -13.66 -13.70 -6.58
N ARG A 41 -13.48 -12.85 -7.61
CA ARG A 41 -14.32 -11.65 -7.82
C ARG A 41 -15.82 -11.98 -7.83
N ALA A 42 -16.20 -13.03 -8.57
CA ALA A 42 -17.59 -13.46 -8.65
C ALA A 42 -18.12 -13.99 -7.30
N MET A 43 -17.27 -14.58 -6.44
CA MET A 43 -17.65 -14.95 -5.07
C MET A 43 -18.01 -13.71 -4.23
N PHE A 44 -17.22 -12.63 -4.30
CA PHE A 44 -17.52 -11.36 -3.64
C PHE A 44 -18.83 -10.75 -4.14
N GLU A 45 -19.05 -10.73 -5.46
CA GLU A 45 -20.29 -10.23 -6.07
C GLU A 45 -21.52 -11.02 -5.61
N ARG A 46 -21.48 -12.37 -5.71
CA ARG A 46 -22.58 -13.23 -5.24
C ARG A 46 -22.85 -13.08 -3.75
N ALA A 47 -21.81 -12.85 -2.95
CA ALA A 47 -21.93 -12.56 -1.53
C ALA A 47 -22.47 -11.15 -1.23
N GLY A 48 -22.71 -10.31 -2.23
CA GLY A 48 -23.30 -8.98 -2.07
C GLY A 48 -22.30 -7.85 -1.81
N PHE A 49 -20.99 -8.10 -1.91
CA PHE A 49 -19.96 -7.09 -1.73
C PHE A 49 -19.87 -6.08 -2.88
N GLY A 50 -20.48 -6.37 -4.03
CA GLY A 50 -20.61 -5.42 -5.14
C GLY A 50 -21.44 -4.16 -4.82
N LYS A 51 -21.98 -4.05 -3.60
CA LYS A 51 -22.56 -2.80 -3.07
C LYS A 51 -21.49 -1.78 -2.65
N ALA A 52 -20.23 -2.17 -2.59
CA ALA A 52 -19.06 -1.31 -2.42
C ALA A 52 -18.13 -1.45 -3.64
N LEU A 53 -17.16 -0.56 -3.78
CA LEU A 53 -16.16 -0.62 -4.85
C LEU A 53 -15.27 -1.86 -4.70
N LEU A 54 -15.22 -2.73 -5.71
CA LEU A 54 -14.26 -3.84 -5.75
C LEU A 54 -12.95 -3.42 -6.42
N PHE A 55 -11.81 -3.77 -5.83
CA PHE A 55 -10.48 -3.46 -6.38
C PHE A 55 -9.48 -4.61 -6.16
N THR A 56 -8.41 -4.66 -6.96
CA THR A 56 -7.24 -5.54 -6.73
C THR A 56 -6.04 -4.69 -6.32
N SER A 57 -5.06 -5.28 -5.64
CA SER A 57 -3.89 -4.57 -5.11
C SER A 57 -2.62 -5.38 -5.37
N ASP A 58 -1.65 -4.82 -6.08
CA ASP A 58 -0.40 -5.49 -6.46
C ASP A 58 0.79 -4.51 -6.55
N GLY A 59 2.02 -5.04 -6.49
CA GLY A 59 3.21 -4.28 -6.87
C GLY A 59 3.16 -3.84 -8.34
N ALA A 60 3.81 -2.72 -8.66
CA ALA A 60 3.70 -2.07 -9.97
C ALA A 60 4.09 -2.96 -11.17
N ASP A 61 5.02 -3.90 -10.98
CA ASP A 61 5.45 -4.86 -12.01
C ASP A 61 4.61 -6.14 -12.05
N MET A 62 3.74 -6.34 -11.07
CA MET A 62 2.90 -7.54 -10.91
C MET A 62 1.45 -7.30 -11.34
N LEU A 63 1.08 -6.05 -11.65
CA LEU A 63 -0.28 -5.65 -12.04
C LEU A 63 -0.88 -6.55 -13.14
N ALA A 64 -0.10 -6.89 -14.18
CA ALA A 64 -0.58 -7.69 -15.31
C ALA A 64 -0.98 -9.13 -14.94
N ASN A 65 -0.48 -9.64 -13.82
CA ASN A 65 -0.73 -11.00 -13.34
C ASN A 65 -1.87 -11.05 -12.30
N GLY A 66 -2.01 -10.00 -11.49
CA GLY A 66 -2.87 -9.98 -10.30
C GLY A 66 -4.22 -9.27 -10.47
N THR A 67 -4.49 -8.63 -11.61
CA THR A 67 -5.69 -7.81 -11.80
C THR A 67 -6.65 -8.35 -12.85
N LEU A 68 -7.87 -7.79 -12.91
CA LEU A 68 -8.88 -8.11 -13.90
C LEU A 68 -9.28 -6.88 -14.70
N PRO A 69 -9.56 -6.98 -16.02
CA PRO A 69 -9.91 -5.82 -16.87
C PRO A 69 -11.04 -4.94 -16.33
N ASP A 70 -12.04 -5.53 -15.67
CA ASP A 70 -13.26 -4.91 -15.15
C ASP A 70 -13.18 -4.54 -13.65
N THR A 71 -11.98 -4.52 -13.08
CA THR A 71 -11.74 -4.24 -11.66
C THR A 71 -10.73 -3.11 -11.51
N LEU A 72 -10.96 -2.20 -10.55
CA LEU A 72 -10.02 -1.13 -10.26
C LEU A 72 -8.68 -1.75 -9.82
N ALA A 73 -7.59 -1.37 -10.46
CA ALA A 73 -6.25 -1.83 -10.07
C ALA A 73 -5.60 -0.79 -9.15
N VAL A 74 -5.07 -1.23 -8.02
CA VAL A 74 -4.38 -0.38 -7.05
C VAL A 74 -2.93 -0.85 -6.95
N VAL A 75 -2.00 0.07 -6.72
CA VAL A 75 -0.56 -0.23 -6.70
C VAL A 75 0.03 -0.15 -5.28
N ASN A 76 0.91 -1.07 -4.93
CA ASN A 76 1.64 -1.07 -3.66
C ASN A 76 3.10 -0.65 -3.88
N PHE A 77 3.65 0.12 -2.95
CA PHE A 77 5.05 0.57 -3.04
C PHE A 77 5.61 1.09 -1.70
N ALA A 78 6.95 1.11 -1.62
CA ALA A 78 7.68 1.62 -0.47
C ALA A 78 8.04 3.12 -0.62
N PRO A 79 8.51 3.78 0.46
CA PRO A 79 9.04 5.13 0.41
C PRO A 79 10.12 5.30 -0.67
N GLY A 80 9.93 6.31 -1.54
CA GLY A 80 10.85 6.62 -2.65
C GLY A 80 10.41 6.04 -4.01
N GLU A 81 9.41 5.16 -4.04
CA GLU A 81 8.99 4.47 -5.27
C GLU A 81 7.72 5.06 -5.91
N ALA A 82 7.03 5.97 -5.21
CA ALA A 82 5.72 6.50 -5.59
C ALA A 82 5.64 6.99 -7.05
N LYS A 83 6.62 7.79 -7.50
CA LYS A 83 6.63 8.33 -8.87
C LYS A 83 6.64 7.21 -9.91
N GLY A 84 7.56 6.26 -9.78
CA GLY A 84 7.70 5.15 -10.73
C GLY A 84 6.49 4.20 -10.68
N ALA A 85 5.96 3.92 -9.50
CA ALA A 85 4.79 3.08 -9.32
C ALA A 85 3.53 3.68 -9.97
N PHE A 86 3.25 4.97 -9.73
CA PHE A 86 2.12 5.64 -10.36
C PHE A 86 2.29 5.84 -11.86
N GLU A 87 3.49 6.08 -12.37
CA GLU A 87 3.74 6.11 -13.82
C GLU A 87 3.47 4.75 -14.48
N LYS A 88 3.87 3.64 -13.84
CA LYS A 88 3.54 2.28 -14.32
C LYS A 88 2.03 2.05 -14.27
N LEU A 89 1.36 2.41 -13.18
CA LEU A 89 -0.09 2.28 -13.06
C LEU A 89 -0.83 3.11 -14.12
N ALA A 90 -0.41 4.34 -14.39
CA ALA A 90 -1.02 5.21 -15.42
C ALA A 90 -0.90 4.61 -16.82
N ARG A 91 0.25 4.00 -17.15
CA ARG A 91 0.44 3.31 -18.43
C ARG A 91 -0.41 2.03 -18.51
N PHE A 92 -0.50 1.29 -17.41
CA PHE A 92 -1.23 0.03 -17.35
C PHE A 92 -2.76 0.23 -17.35
N ARG A 93 -3.25 1.29 -16.68
CA ARG A 93 -4.67 1.69 -16.61
C ARG A 93 -4.83 3.17 -16.93
N PRO A 94 -4.80 3.56 -18.21
CA PRO A 94 -4.99 4.95 -18.60
C PRO A 94 -6.35 5.49 -18.13
N GLY A 95 -6.34 6.65 -17.47
CA GLY A 95 -7.55 7.39 -17.08
C GLY A 95 -8.28 6.91 -15.82
N GLN A 96 -7.85 5.81 -15.18
CA GLN A 96 -8.43 5.43 -13.89
C GLN A 96 -7.94 6.32 -12.74
N PRO A 97 -8.65 6.37 -11.60
CA PRO A 97 -8.12 6.95 -10.36
C PRO A 97 -6.83 6.27 -9.90
N GLN A 98 -5.85 7.05 -9.47
CA GLN A 98 -4.59 6.52 -8.94
C GLN A 98 -4.69 6.39 -7.42
N MET A 99 -4.46 5.18 -6.91
CA MET A 99 -4.49 4.88 -5.49
C MET A 99 -3.27 4.02 -5.12
N VAL A 100 -2.72 4.28 -3.94
CA VAL A 100 -1.79 3.36 -3.28
C VAL A 100 -2.59 2.47 -2.33
N GLY A 101 -2.45 1.16 -2.47
CA GLY A 101 -3.17 0.18 -1.63
C GLY A 101 -2.44 0.02 -0.32
N GLU A 102 -1.14 -0.19 -0.43
CA GLU A 102 -0.21 -0.29 0.66
C GLU A 102 0.99 0.62 0.41
N TYR A 103 1.12 1.61 1.30
CA TYR A 103 2.34 2.39 1.41
C TYR A 103 3.15 1.85 2.58
N TRP A 104 4.17 1.04 2.29
CA TRP A 104 4.98 0.37 3.32
C TRP A 104 5.96 1.35 3.99
N ALA A 105 5.44 2.21 4.85
CA ALA A 105 6.20 3.25 5.56
C ALA A 105 7.29 2.70 6.51
N GLY A 106 7.28 1.40 6.76
CA GLY A 106 8.29 0.64 7.47
C GLY A 106 8.25 -0.81 7.01
N TRP A 107 8.96 -1.68 7.72
CA TRP A 107 8.96 -3.10 7.42
C TRP A 107 9.06 -3.90 8.70
N PHE A 108 8.52 -5.12 8.69
CA PHE A 108 8.53 -5.99 9.85
C PHE A 108 9.94 -6.55 10.12
N ASP A 109 10.15 -6.95 11.37
CA ASP A 109 11.41 -7.55 11.83
C ASP A 109 11.38 -9.08 11.73
N HIS A 110 12.58 -9.67 11.74
CA HIS A 110 12.76 -11.11 11.85
C HIS A 110 13.53 -11.43 13.12
N TRP A 111 13.18 -12.56 13.76
CA TRP A 111 13.91 -13.06 14.93
C TRP A 111 15.41 -13.21 14.64
N GLY A 112 16.23 -12.78 15.60
CA GLY A 112 17.69 -12.85 15.49
C GLY A 112 18.31 -11.88 14.48
N ARG A 113 17.53 -10.98 13.85
CA ARG A 113 18.07 -9.89 13.03
C ARG A 113 17.99 -8.56 13.77
N GLU A 114 18.87 -7.64 13.38
CA GLU A 114 18.74 -6.26 13.83
C GLU A 114 17.39 -5.71 13.38
N ALA A 115 16.73 -4.99 14.30
CA ALA A 115 15.50 -4.28 13.98
C ALA A 115 15.74 -3.34 12.79
N ARG A 116 14.84 -3.36 11.82
CA ARG A 116 14.92 -2.50 10.66
C ARG A 116 14.82 -1.06 11.13
N SER A 117 15.82 -0.25 10.78
CA SER A 117 15.85 1.13 11.23
C SER A 117 14.75 1.93 10.53
N HIS A 118 13.83 2.48 11.31
CA HIS A 118 13.01 3.59 10.85
C HIS A 118 13.97 4.77 10.63
N ARG A 119 14.26 5.10 9.35
CA ARG A 119 15.07 6.28 9.03
C ARG A 119 14.31 7.52 9.46
N CYS A 120 14.66 8.06 10.61
CA CYS A 120 14.27 9.39 10.99
C CYS A 120 15.00 10.40 10.13
N ARG A 121 14.24 11.06 9.26
CA ARG A 121 14.72 12.19 8.48
C ARG A 121 14.33 13.45 9.23
N ALA A 122 15.29 14.32 9.55
CA ALA A 122 14.99 15.65 10.03
C ALA A 122 14.24 16.41 8.93
N THR A 123 12.93 16.52 9.03
CA THR A 123 12.12 17.37 8.13
C THR A 123 12.06 18.78 8.72
N GLY A 124 13.15 19.54 8.54
CA GLY A 124 13.19 20.96 8.85
C GLY A 124 13.81 21.72 7.69
N ARG A 125 13.11 22.74 7.15
CA ARG A 125 13.73 23.73 6.24
C ARG A 125 14.82 24.44 7.06
N GLY A 126 16.08 24.09 6.81
CA GLY A 126 17.24 24.66 7.52
C GLY A 126 18.18 23.65 8.16
N ALA A 127 17.85 22.35 8.19
CA ALA A 127 18.82 21.33 8.60
C ALA A 127 19.83 21.10 7.47
N GLY A 128 21.04 21.65 7.63
CA GLY A 128 22.21 21.21 6.87
C GLY A 128 22.36 19.68 6.98
N ALA A 129 23.08 19.07 6.04
CA ALA A 129 23.28 17.63 5.94
C ALA A 129 24.00 17.04 7.18
N GLY A 130 23.28 16.90 8.29
CA GLY A 130 23.72 16.20 9.49
C GLY A 130 23.09 14.80 9.52
N SER A 131 23.89 13.78 9.81
CA SER A 131 23.38 12.42 9.97
C SER A 131 22.60 12.32 11.29
N CYS A 132 21.30 12.04 11.23
CA CYS A 132 20.58 11.61 12.44
C CYS A 132 21.04 10.19 12.78
N ALA A 133 21.60 10.01 13.98
CA ALA A 133 22.04 8.70 14.46
C ALA A 133 20.84 7.78 14.69
N ARG A 134 21.06 6.50 14.39
CA ARG A 134 20.10 5.38 14.45
C ARG A 134 19.26 5.42 15.74
N ALA A 135 17.94 5.51 15.61
CA ALA A 135 17.02 5.46 16.74
C ALA A 135 16.94 4.03 17.28
N THR A 136 17.33 3.82 18.54
CA THR A 136 17.18 2.53 19.25
C THR A 136 15.91 2.46 20.11
N ARG A 137 15.15 3.55 20.24
CA ARG A 137 13.88 3.70 21.02
C ARG A 137 13.03 4.85 20.42
N PRO A 138 11.74 5.09 20.81
CA PRO A 138 10.72 5.69 19.94
C PRO A 138 10.87 7.20 19.70
N THR A 139 11.96 7.80 20.15
CA THR A 139 12.27 9.21 19.97
C THR A 139 13.53 9.35 19.12
N CYS A 140 13.41 10.14 18.05
CA CYS A 140 14.53 10.42 17.19
C CYS A 140 15.30 11.64 17.70
N THR A 141 16.51 11.40 18.18
CA THR A 141 17.46 12.45 18.57
C THR A 141 18.33 12.82 17.36
N CYS A 142 18.13 14.02 16.81
CA CYS A 142 19.06 14.61 15.86
C CYS A 142 19.91 15.64 16.63
N SER A 143 21.20 15.36 16.83
CA SER A 143 22.13 16.33 17.39
C SER A 143 22.57 17.28 16.28
N SER A 144 22.22 18.56 16.38
CA SER A 144 22.85 19.61 15.58
C SER A 144 24.26 19.82 16.09
N VAL A 145 25.28 19.41 15.33
CA VAL A 145 26.63 19.93 15.53
C VAL A 145 26.62 21.34 14.95
N ALA A 146 26.58 22.36 15.82
CA ALA A 146 26.82 23.73 15.39
C ALA A 146 28.27 23.83 14.89
N PRO A 147 28.55 24.50 13.75
CA PRO A 147 29.92 24.72 13.33
C PRO A 147 30.61 25.59 14.39
N ALA A 148 31.79 25.15 14.85
CA ALA A 148 32.62 25.96 15.73
C ALA A 148 32.95 27.28 15.02
N SER A 149 32.62 28.40 15.66
CA SER A 149 33.05 29.73 15.19
C SER A 149 34.57 29.78 15.23
N ALA A 150 35.20 29.90 14.07
CA ALA A 150 36.62 30.24 13.97
C ALA A 150 36.81 31.66 14.52
N SER A 151 37.70 31.80 15.51
CA SER A 151 38.25 33.09 15.96
C SER A 151 39.46 33.46 15.12
#